data_AF-A0A4Q9MBN9-F1
#
_entry.id   AF-A0A4Q9MBN9-F1
#
_cell.length_a   1.000
_cell.length_b   1.000
_cell.length_c   1.000
_cell.angle_alpha   90.00
_cell.angle_beta   90.00
_cell.angle_gamma   90.00
#
_symmetry.space_group_name_H-M   'P 1'
#
loop_
_entity.id
_entity.type
_entity.pdbx_description
1 polymer ?
#
loop_
_entity_poly.entity_id
_entity_poly.type
_entity_poly.pdbx_seq_one_letter_code
_entity_poly.pdbx_strand_id
1 'polypeptide(L)'
;MKFFPIFALLSTVWVVSASPASLPEDTSPTNATAVDPDALRIVCNCQGTLLSVSDVRDAFIQGAIGVGEQAIQPGGGYETTITQHLSSDRQTENRRRGYPSVFFNDEGFVFPGCSGRYEEYPVLQGKVFGIDRPAPPGPHRIIFEGFSNSKGVLRFCGCVTHTNAPTRKGFLQCT
;
A
#
# COMPACT_ATOMS: atom_id res chain seq x y z
N MET A 1 -2.71 -48.44 74.15
CA MET A 1 -3.66 -47.60 73.40
C MET A 1 -2.87 -46.46 72.76
N LYS A 2 -2.70 -46.46 71.44
CA LYS A 2 -1.97 -45.42 70.69
C LYS A 2 -2.89 -44.91 69.59
N PHE A 3 -3.32 -43.66 69.72
CA PHE A 3 -4.10 -42.92 68.73
C PHE A 3 -3.18 -42.43 67.61
N PHE A 4 -3.57 -42.65 66.36
CA PHE A 4 -3.03 -41.97 65.19
C PHE A 4 -4.05 -40.92 64.71
N PRO A 5 -3.66 -39.66 64.44
CA PRO A 5 -4.56 -38.71 63.80
C PRO A 5 -4.54 -38.90 62.28
N ILE A 6 -5.74 -38.94 61.70
CA ILE A 6 -6.01 -38.90 60.27
C ILE A 6 -5.79 -37.45 59.82
N PHE A 7 -4.77 -37.21 58.99
CA PHE A 7 -4.64 -35.93 58.28
C PHE A 7 -5.61 -35.93 57.09
N ALA A 8 -6.67 -35.13 57.21
CA ALA A 8 -7.54 -34.80 56.08
C ALA A 8 -6.81 -33.78 55.19
N LEU A 9 -6.41 -34.22 53.99
CA LEU A 9 -5.95 -33.33 52.91
C LEU A 9 -7.17 -32.63 52.31
N LEU A 10 -7.43 -31.39 52.72
CA LEU A 10 -8.31 -30.48 51.97
C LEU A 10 -7.60 -30.09 50.67
N SER A 11 -8.04 -30.65 49.56
CA SER A 11 -7.65 -30.20 48.23
C SER A 11 -8.36 -28.89 47.94
N THR A 12 -7.63 -27.77 48.02
CA THR A 12 -8.12 -26.46 47.58
C THR A 12 -8.20 -26.45 46.05
N VAL A 13 -9.41 -26.57 45.52
CA VAL A 13 -9.70 -26.31 44.11
C VAL A 13 -9.59 -24.81 43.87
N TRP A 14 -8.55 -24.39 43.15
CA TRP A 14 -8.45 -23.04 42.62
C TRP A 14 -9.38 -22.93 41.41
N VAL A 15 -10.52 -22.26 41.57
CA VAL A 15 -11.30 -21.79 40.43
C VAL A 15 -10.58 -20.55 39.90
N VAL A 16 -9.84 -20.72 38.81
CA VAL A 16 -9.31 -19.60 38.03
C VAL A 16 -10.50 -18.97 37.30
N SER A 17 -11.05 -17.91 37.90
CA SER A 17 -11.97 -17.01 37.20
C SER A 17 -11.18 -16.28 36.13
N ALA A 18 -11.29 -16.74 34.89
CA ALA A 18 -10.87 -15.97 33.74
C ALA A 18 -11.84 -14.78 33.61
N SER A 19 -11.48 -13.67 34.23
CA SER A 19 -12.00 -12.38 33.79
C SER A 19 -11.55 -12.18 32.34
N PRO A 20 -12.40 -11.66 31.43
CA PRO A 20 -11.92 -11.18 30.15
C PRO A 20 -10.94 -10.07 30.46
N ALA A 21 -9.64 -10.36 30.32
CA ALA A 21 -8.63 -9.34 30.24
C ALA A 21 -9.02 -8.50 29.02
N SER A 22 -9.59 -7.32 29.28
CA SER A 22 -9.57 -6.21 28.34
C SER A 22 -8.13 -6.09 27.89
N LEU A 23 -7.91 -6.45 26.63
CA LEU A 23 -6.64 -6.34 25.94
C LEU A 23 -6.04 -4.97 26.26
N PRO A 24 -4.75 -4.88 26.61
CA PRO A 24 -4.07 -3.60 26.52
C PRO A 24 -4.25 -3.12 25.08
N GLU A 25 -4.85 -1.94 24.96
CA GLU A 25 -4.81 -1.11 23.77
C GLU A 25 -3.32 -0.83 23.52
N ASP A 26 -2.68 -1.77 22.85
CA ASP A 26 -1.30 -1.66 22.41
C ASP A 26 -1.35 -0.67 21.26
N THR A 27 -1.36 0.62 21.60
CA THR A 27 -0.96 1.71 20.72
C THR A 27 0.56 1.59 20.49
N SER A 28 0.94 0.48 19.87
CA SER A 28 2.18 0.38 19.13
C SER A 28 1.89 1.07 17.80
N PRO A 29 2.66 2.10 17.40
CA PRO A 29 2.62 2.56 16.03
C PRO A 29 3.25 1.43 15.21
N THR A 30 2.46 0.44 14.81
CA THR A 30 2.82 -0.37 13.66
C THR A 30 3.03 0.63 12.53
N ASN A 31 4.23 0.59 11.94
CA ASN A 31 4.65 1.30 10.74
C ASN A 31 3.76 0.90 9.55
N ALA A 32 2.46 1.14 9.67
CA ALA A 32 1.46 0.94 8.67
C ALA A 32 1.27 2.29 7.99
N THR A 33 1.75 2.36 6.76
CA THR A 33 1.58 3.51 5.88
C THR A 33 0.08 3.59 5.55
N ALA A 34 -0.61 4.49 6.26
CA ALA A 34 -2.01 4.78 6.01
C ALA A 34 -2.12 5.36 4.59
N VAL A 35 -2.76 4.61 3.69
CA VAL A 35 -3.08 5.10 2.35
C VAL A 35 -4.14 6.17 2.50
N ASP A 36 -3.95 7.34 1.89
CA ASP A 36 -4.98 8.38 1.84
C ASP A 36 -6.29 7.79 1.26
N PRO A 37 -7.41 7.75 2.02
CA PRO A 37 -8.66 7.16 1.53
C PRO A 37 -9.23 7.90 0.31
N ASP A 38 -8.86 9.16 0.09
CA ASP A 38 -9.30 9.93 -1.09
C ASP A 38 -8.58 9.48 -2.37
N ALA A 39 -7.38 8.90 -2.27
CA ALA A 39 -6.67 8.28 -3.38
C ALA A 39 -7.43 7.08 -3.98
N LEU A 40 -8.33 6.46 -3.21
CA LEU A 40 -9.04 5.22 -3.56
C LEU A 40 -10.36 5.45 -4.29
N ARG A 41 -10.69 6.69 -4.70
CA ARG A 41 -11.93 7.02 -5.44
C ARG A 41 -11.67 7.68 -6.79
N ILE A 42 -10.41 7.76 -7.22
CA ILE A 42 -10.01 8.54 -8.38
C ILE A 42 -10.05 7.68 -9.64
N VAL A 43 -10.67 8.24 -10.69
CA VAL A 43 -10.65 7.73 -12.06
C VAL A 43 -9.71 8.65 -12.84
N CYS A 44 -8.90 8.08 -13.74
CA CYS A 44 -8.02 8.87 -14.60
C CYS A 44 -8.42 8.69 -16.06
N ASN A 45 -8.65 9.79 -16.77
CA ASN A 45 -8.81 9.80 -18.22
C ASN A 45 -7.51 10.28 -18.88
N CYS A 46 -6.75 9.33 -19.39
CA CYS A 46 -5.48 9.58 -20.05
C CYS A 46 -5.63 9.54 -21.57
N GLN A 47 -5.95 10.70 -22.16
CA GLN A 47 -6.07 10.87 -23.63
C GLN A 47 -7.12 9.92 -24.24
N GLY A 48 -8.25 9.72 -23.55
CA GLY A 48 -9.33 8.84 -23.98
C GLY A 48 -9.27 7.43 -23.40
N THR A 49 -8.16 7.03 -22.76
CA THR A 49 -8.10 5.81 -21.96
C THR A 49 -8.67 6.07 -20.57
N LEU A 50 -9.83 5.48 -20.27
CA LEU A 50 -10.43 5.54 -18.94
C LEU A 50 -9.83 4.46 -18.04
N LEU A 51 -9.04 4.88 -17.06
CA LEU A 51 -8.47 4.03 -16.02
C LEU A 51 -9.39 4.04 -14.81
N SER A 52 -9.92 2.86 -14.48
CA SER A 52 -10.88 2.69 -13.40
C SER A 52 -10.24 2.92 -12.04
N VAL A 53 -11.10 3.11 -11.02
CA VAL A 53 -10.66 3.22 -9.62
C VAL A 53 -9.80 2.01 -9.22
N SER A 54 -10.16 0.79 -9.65
CA SER A 54 -9.37 -0.41 -9.38
C SER A 54 -8.00 -0.35 -10.06
N ASP A 55 -7.92 0.13 -11.31
CA ASP A 55 -6.63 0.20 -12.03
C ASP A 55 -5.65 1.13 -11.31
N VAL A 56 -6.13 2.34 -10.95
CA VAL A 56 -5.34 3.36 -10.25
C VAL A 56 -4.93 2.86 -8.86
N ARG A 57 -5.87 2.29 -8.12
CA ARG A 57 -5.65 1.74 -6.77
C ARG A 57 -4.63 0.61 -6.76
N ASP A 58 -4.79 -0.36 -7.66
CA ASP A 58 -3.93 -1.54 -7.69
C ASP A 58 -2.51 -1.15 -8.13
N ALA A 59 -2.39 -0.21 -9.07
CA ALA A 59 -1.10 0.40 -9.43
C ALA A 59 -0.45 1.14 -8.24
N PHE A 60 -1.23 1.90 -7.46
CA PHE A 60 -0.73 2.63 -6.29
C PHE A 60 -0.21 1.69 -5.21
N ILE A 61 -0.95 0.63 -4.91
CA ILE A 61 -0.54 -0.41 -3.97
C ILE A 61 0.75 -1.09 -4.44
N GLN A 62 0.87 -1.43 -5.73
CA GLN A 62 2.09 -2.04 -6.24
C GLN A 62 3.29 -1.08 -6.26
N GLY A 63 3.06 0.19 -6.58
CA GLY A 63 4.09 1.24 -6.48
C GLY A 63 4.60 1.37 -5.04
N ALA A 64 3.68 1.45 -4.07
CA ALA A 64 3.98 1.48 -2.64
C ALA A 64 4.79 0.27 -2.18
N ILE A 65 4.39 -0.93 -2.60
CA ILE A 65 5.13 -2.15 -2.26
C ILE A 65 6.51 -2.14 -2.92
N GLY A 66 6.60 -1.64 -4.16
CA GLY A 66 7.85 -1.49 -4.89
C GLY A 66 8.90 -0.65 -4.16
N VAL A 67 8.50 0.43 -3.47
CA VAL A 67 9.42 1.24 -2.63
C VAL A 67 9.85 0.55 -1.34
N GLY A 68 9.23 -0.57 -0.98
CA GLY A 68 9.55 -1.32 0.25
C GLY A 68 8.56 -1.08 1.38
N GLU A 69 7.35 -0.60 1.09
CA GLU A 69 6.36 -0.17 2.09
C GLU A 69 5.09 -1.03 2.02
N GLN A 70 4.48 -1.30 3.18
CA GLN A 70 3.16 -1.95 3.25
C GLN A 70 2.06 -0.89 3.12
N ALA A 71 1.32 -0.90 2.00
CA ALA A 71 0.12 -0.09 1.86
C ALA A 71 -1.06 -0.74 2.61
N ILE A 72 -1.56 -0.10 3.67
CA ILE A 72 -2.82 -0.50 4.34
C ILE A 72 -3.93 0.45 3.92
N GLN A 73 -5.01 -0.08 3.36
CA GLN A 73 -6.22 0.70 3.02
C GLN A 73 -7.02 1.02 4.28
N PRO A 74 -7.29 2.30 4.60
CA PRO A 74 -8.25 2.64 5.64
C PRO A 74 -9.66 2.64 5.05
N GLY A 75 -10.52 1.74 5.53
CA GLY A 75 -11.96 1.83 5.33
C GLY A 75 -12.55 0.88 4.29
N GLY A 76 -12.65 -0.39 4.66
CA GLY A 76 -13.49 -1.40 4.02
C GLY A 76 -13.34 -2.71 4.77
N GLY A 77 -14.44 -3.40 5.08
CA GLY A 77 -14.46 -4.65 5.87
C GLY A 77 -13.77 -5.86 5.21
N TYR A 78 -12.76 -5.63 4.38
CA TYR A 78 -11.73 -6.57 4.03
C TYR A 78 -10.40 -5.93 4.48
N GLU A 79 -9.94 -6.31 5.67
CA GLU A 79 -8.55 -6.11 6.04
C GLU A 79 -7.72 -7.08 5.20
N THR A 80 -7.54 -6.78 3.90
CA THR A 80 -6.55 -7.51 3.12
C THR A 80 -5.21 -6.97 3.59
N THR A 81 -4.67 -7.63 4.59
CA THR A 81 -3.25 -7.67 4.88
C THR A 81 -2.53 -8.07 3.59
N ILE A 82 -2.16 -7.10 2.72
CA ILE A 82 -1.35 -7.30 1.50
C ILE A 82 0.11 -7.60 1.88
N THR A 83 0.32 -8.21 3.05
CA THR A 83 1.61 -8.28 3.72
C THR A 83 2.32 -9.60 3.53
N GLN A 84 1.67 -10.68 3.07
CA GLN A 84 2.33 -11.99 3.20
C GLN A 84 2.71 -12.75 1.93
N HIS A 85 2.35 -12.32 0.71
CA HIS A 85 2.72 -13.11 -0.48
C HIS A 85 2.89 -12.35 -1.81
N LEU A 86 3.26 -11.06 -1.79
CA LEU A 86 4.03 -10.54 -2.93
C LEU A 86 5.43 -11.10 -2.75
N SER A 87 5.70 -12.21 -3.43
CA SER A 87 7.02 -12.85 -3.37
C SER A 87 8.09 -11.78 -3.56
N SER A 88 9.12 -11.81 -2.70
CA SER A 88 10.34 -11.01 -2.87
C SER A 88 10.79 -10.96 -4.33
N ASP A 89 10.57 -12.05 -5.07
CA ASP A 89 10.83 -12.19 -6.50
C ASP A 89 10.02 -11.23 -7.39
N ARG A 90 8.73 -10.97 -7.11
CA ARG A 90 7.90 -10.04 -7.89
C ARG A 90 8.28 -8.58 -7.63
N GLN A 91 8.57 -8.22 -6.38
CA GLN A 91 9.10 -6.90 -6.06
C GLN A 91 10.48 -6.69 -6.72
N THR A 92 11.31 -7.73 -6.71
CA THR A 92 12.61 -7.74 -7.41
C THR A 92 12.44 -7.59 -8.92
N GLU A 93 11.46 -8.27 -9.52
CA GLU A 93 11.19 -8.18 -10.96
C GLU A 93 10.68 -6.79 -11.36
N ASN A 94 9.84 -6.14 -10.55
CA ASN A 94 9.42 -4.77 -10.79
C ASN A 94 10.59 -3.79 -10.74
N ARG A 95 11.46 -3.93 -9.73
CA ARG A 95 12.69 -3.14 -9.62
C ARG A 95 13.65 -3.39 -10.79
N ARG A 96 13.76 -4.64 -11.26
CA ARG A 96 14.54 -4.98 -12.48
C ARG A 96 13.97 -4.31 -13.74
N ARG A 97 12.66 -4.09 -13.78
CA ARG A 97 11.96 -3.34 -14.84
C ARG A 97 12.03 -1.83 -14.65
N GLY A 98 12.67 -1.37 -13.58
CA GLY A 98 12.87 0.04 -13.28
C GLY A 98 11.69 0.73 -12.59
N TYR A 99 10.76 -0.01 -11.98
CA TYR A 99 9.60 0.56 -11.29
C TYR A 99 9.46 0.13 -9.83
N PRO A 100 8.93 0.99 -8.95
CA PRO A 100 8.65 2.42 -9.19
C PRO A 100 9.93 3.21 -9.52
N SER A 101 9.76 4.29 -10.27
CA SER A 101 10.86 5.17 -10.69
C SER A 101 10.66 6.56 -10.12
N VAL A 102 11.74 7.33 -9.99
CA VAL A 102 11.67 8.73 -9.63
C VAL A 102 11.00 9.51 -10.75
N PHE A 103 9.98 10.29 -10.40
CA PHE A 103 9.35 11.24 -11.31
C PHE A 103 9.94 12.63 -11.06
N PHE A 104 10.81 13.10 -11.97
CA PHE A 104 11.49 14.39 -11.83
C PHE A 104 10.59 15.61 -12.07
N ASN A 105 9.43 15.39 -12.70
CA ASN A 105 8.48 16.45 -13.05
C ASN A 105 9.10 17.55 -13.94
N ASP A 106 9.86 17.15 -14.96
CA ASP A 106 10.48 18.07 -15.93
C ASP A 106 9.41 18.87 -16.71
N GLU A 107 8.18 18.35 -16.77
CA GLU A 107 7.02 19.02 -17.35
C GLU A 107 6.47 20.18 -16.50
N GLY A 108 6.84 20.25 -15.22
CA GLY A 108 6.38 21.29 -14.30
C GLY A 108 4.91 21.17 -13.89
N PHE A 109 4.38 19.95 -13.80
CA PHE A 109 3.01 19.73 -13.31
C PHE A 109 2.85 20.16 -11.87
N VAL A 110 1.65 20.65 -11.55
CA VAL A 110 1.25 20.96 -10.17
C VAL A 110 0.34 19.83 -9.69
N PHE A 111 0.75 19.17 -8.61
CA PHE A 111 -0.05 18.16 -7.92
C PHE A 111 -0.51 18.71 -6.57
N PRO A 112 -1.73 19.27 -6.47
CA PRO A 112 -2.26 19.78 -5.21
C PRO A 112 -2.24 18.69 -4.13
N GLY A 113 -1.75 19.01 -2.93
CA GLY A 113 -1.68 18.05 -1.82
C GLY A 113 -0.45 17.14 -1.78
N CYS A 114 0.40 17.18 -2.82
CA CYS A 114 1.70 16.53 -2.83
C CYS A 114 2.84 17.56 -2.92
N SER A 115 3.84 17.42 -2.06
CA SER A 115 4.91 18.42 -1.88
C SER A 115 6.33 17.84 -1.88
N GLY A 116 6.44 16.52 -1.84
CA GLY A 116 7.67 15.76 -1.68
C GLY A 116 8.16 15.20 -3.00
N ARG A 117 9.15 14.31 -2.89
CA ARG A 117 9.70 13.60 -4.04
C ARG A 117 8.63 12.73 -4.67
N TYR A 118 8.42 12.89 -5.97
CA TYR A 118 7.46 12.10 -6.71
C TYR A 118 8.07 10.80 -7.20
N GLU A 119 7.23 9.79 -7.24
CA GLU A 119 7.49 8.50 -7.87
C GLU A 119 6.39 8.17 -8.87
N GLU A 120 6.76 7.42 -9.90
CA GLU A 120 5.86 6.93 -10.92
C GLU A 120 5.76 5.41 -10.91
N TYR A 121 4.55 4.90 -11.20
CA TYR A 121 4.32 3.48 -11.42
C TYR A 121 3.36 3.25 -12.59
N PRO A 122 3.57 2.20 -13.42
CA PRO A 122 2.69 1.90 -14.54
C PRO A 122 1.27 1.56 -14.09
N VAL A 123 0.30 2.15 -14.77
CA VAL A 123 -1.12 1.82 -14.62
C VAL A 123 -1.66 1.27 -15.93
N LEU A 124 -2.33 0.13 -15.85
CA LEU A 124 -2.83 -0.60 -17.01
C LEU A 124 -4.33 -0.82 -16.82
N GLN A 125 -5.09 -0.77 -17.91
CA GLN A 125 -6.53 -1.03 -17.86
C GLN A 125 -6.80 -2.52 -17.64
N GLY A 126 -7.45 -2.86 -16.53
CA GLY A 126 -7.87 -4.22 -16.17
C GLY A 126 -6.73 -5.17 -15.82
N LYS A 127 -5.52 -4.66 -15.58
CA LYS A 127 -4.31 -5.44 -15.32
C LYS A 127 -3.40 -4.71 -14.34
N VAL A 128 -2.55 -5.47 -13.67
CA VAL A 128 -1.55 -4.93 -12.75
C VAL A 128 -0.14 -5.22 -13.27
N PHE A 129 0.60 -4.15 -13.54
CA PHE A 129 1.99 -4.26 -13.96
C PHE A 129 2.80 -5.04 -12.91
N GLY A 130 3.65 -5.96 -13.36
CA GLY A 130 4.48 -6.78 -12.46
C GLY A 130 3.81 -8.02 -11.87
N ILE A 131 2.48 -8.05 -11.84
CA ILE A 131 1.71 -9.23 -11.44
C ILE A 131 1.34 -10.03 -12.68
N ASP A 132 0.84 -9.35 -13.70
CA ASP A 132 0.41 -9.98 -14.94
C ASP A 132 1.59 -10.16 -15.91
N ARG A 133 1.82 -11.42 -16.34
CA ARG A 133 2.94 -11.85 -17.22
C ARG A 133 3.09 -10.97 -18.47
N PRO A 134 4.32 -10.86 -19.00
CA PRO A 134 5.01 -9.59 -19.15
C PRO A 134 4.16 -8.53 -19.86
N ALA A 135 3.30 -7.85 -19.10
CA ALA A 135 2.67 -6.64 -19.62
C ALA A 135 3.77 -5.58 -19.79
N PRO A 136 3.89 -4.94 -20.98
CA PRO A 136 4.69 -3.72 -21.07
C PRO A 136 4.09 -2.68 -20.12
N PRO A 137 4.88 -1.71 -19.64
CA PRO A 137 4.38 -0.69 -18.71
C PRO A 137 3.29 0.21 -19.33
N GLY A 138 3.02 0.08 -20.64
CA GLY A 138 2.11 0.97 -21.34
C GLY A 138 2.55 2.43 -21.26
N PRO A 139 1.70 3.36 -21.70
CA PRO A 139 2.02 4.78 -21.70
C PRO A 139 1.59 5.52 -20.42
N HIS A 140 0.73 4.93 -19.59
CA HIS A 140 0.09 5.62 -18.47
C HIS A 140 0.81 5.34 -17.14
N ARG A 141 0.93 6.37 -16.31
CA ARG A 141 1.55 6.29 -14.99
C ARG A 141 0.64 6.93 -13.95
N ILE A 142 0.62 6.35 -12.77
CA ILE A 142 0.24 7.09 -11.56
C ILE A 142 1.47 7.81 -11.03
N ILE A 143 1.25 8.98 -10.44
CA ILE A 143 2.24 9.72 -9.68
C ILE A 143 1.83 9.69 -8.22
N PHE A 144 2.79 9.39 -7.35
CA PHE A 144 2.59 9.44 -5.90
C PHE A 144 3.78 10.09 -5.20
N GLU A 145 3.53 10.68 -4.04
CA GLU A 145 4.55 11.22 -3.17
C GLU A 145 5.26 10.05 -2.49
N GLY A 146 6.52 9.83 -2.86
CA GLY A 146 7.41 8.91 -2.19
C GLY A 146 7.89 9.47 -0.85
N PHE A 147 8.45 8.60 -0.03
CA PHE A 147 8.95 8.98 1.28
C PHE A 147 10.16 9.91 1.16
N SER A 148 9.94 11.20 1.38
CA SER A 148 11.06 12.16 1.48
C SER A 148 11.37 12.58 2.91
N ASN A 149 10.45 12.41 3.88
CA ASN A 149 10.66 12.78 5.28
C ASN A 149 9.80 11.90 6.20
N SER A 150 10.25 11.72 7.43
CA SER A 150 9.86 10.78 8.51
C SER A 150 8.38 10.65 8.94
N LYS A 151 7.41 10.93 8.06
CA LYS A 151 5.96 10.97 8.37
C LYS A 151 5.11 9.86 7.74
N GLY A 152 5.69 8.81 7.16
CA GLY A 152 4.93 7.55 7.07
C GLY A 152 3.84 7.44 6.00
N VAL A 153 3.59 8.45 5.16
CA VAL A 153 2.35 8.46 4.35
C VAL A 153 2.67 8.65 2.87
N LEU A 154 2.31 7.64 2.08
CA LEU A 154 2.25 7.73 0.62
C LEU A 154 0.95 8.42 0.21
N ARG A 155 1.05 9.41 -0.68
CA ARG A 155 -0.13 10.08 -1.24
C ARG A 155 -0.17 9.93 -2.74
N PHE A 156 -1.34 9.59 -3.28
CA PHE A 156 -1.57 9.70 -4.71
C PHE A 156 -1.63 11.16 -5.12
N CYS A 157 -0.96 11.51 -6.22
CA CYS A 157 -0.82 12.88 -6.69
C CYS A 157 -1.57 13.14 -8.00
N GLY A 158 -1.64 12.14 -8.86
CA GLY A 158 -2.33 12.26 -10.14
C GLY A 158 -1.94 11.16 -11.12
N CYS A 159 -2.45 11.28 -12.34
CA CYS A 159 -2.09 10.40 -13.45
C CYS A 159 -1.44 11.21 -14.56
N VAL A 160 -0.48 10.60 -15.23
CA VAL A 160 0.19 11.16 -16.40
C VAL A 160 0.31 10.12 -17.51
N THR A 161 0.59 10.58 -18.73
CA THR A 161 0.69 9.70 -19.89
C THR A 161 1.73 10.16 -20.91
N HIS A 162 2.44 9.20 -21.49
CA HIS A 162 3.29 9.45 -22.67
C HIS A 162 2.47 9.63 -23.96
N THR A 163 1.21 9.20 -23.99
CA THR A 163 0.36 9.31 -25.18
C THR A 163 0.23 10.77 -25.59
N ASN A 164 0.59 11.07 -26.85
CA ASN A 164 0.58 12.42 -27.43
C ASN A 164 1.52 13.44 -26.74
N ALA A 165 2.45 13.00 -25.89
CA ALA A 165 3.39 13.91 -25.26
C ALA A 165 4.32 14.55 -26.30
N PRO A 166 4.75 15.82 -26.10
CA PRO A 166 5.59 16.54 -27.07
C PRO A 166 6.95 15.90 -27.34
N THR A 167 7.43 15.05 -26.43
CA THR A 167 8.70 14.33 -26.57
C THR A 167 8.50 12.86 -26.24
N ARG A 168 9.40 12.01 -26.74
CA ARG A 168 9.35 10.55 -26.53
C ARG A 168 9.36 10.14 -25.05
N LYS A 169 9.99 10.94 -24.19
CA LYS A 169 10.07 10.69 -22.74
C LYS A 169 9.12 11.58 -21.93
N GLY A 170 8.50 12.56 -22.57
CA GLY A 170 7.67 13.53 -21.88
C GLY A 170 6.33 12.96 -21.50
N PHE A 171 5.63 13.70 -20.66
CA PHE A 171 4.31 13.37 -20.17
C PHE A 171 3.28 14.47 -20.48
N LEU A 172 2.01 14.08 -20.45
CA LEU A 172 0.87 14.96 -20.31
C LEU A 172 0.10 14.55 -19.06
N GLN A 173 -0.46 15.53 -18.34
CA GLN A 173 -1.34 15.26 -17.20
C GLN A 173 -2.68 14.70 -17.69
N CYS A 174 -3.15 13.62 -17.06
CA CYS A 174 -4.48 13.08 -17.30
C CYS A 174 -5.53 13.89 -16.54
N THR A 175 -6.79 13.79 -16.96
CA THR A 175 -7.93 14.47 -16.32
C THR A 175 -8.75 13.54 -15.46
#